data_AF-A0A952WJ20-F1
#
_entry.id   AF-A0A952WJ20-F1
#
_cell.length_a   1.000
_cell.length_b   1.000
_cell.length_c   1.000
_cell.angle_alpha   90.00
_cell.angle_beta   90.00
_cell.angle_gamma   90.00
#
_symmetry.space_group_name_H-M   'P 1'
#
loop_
_entity.id
_entity.type
_entity.pdbx_description
1 polymer ?
#
loop_
_entity_poly.entity_id
_entity_poly.type
_entity_poly.pdbx_seq_one_letter_code
_entity_poly.pdbx_strand_id
1 'polypeptide(L)'
;MFKITTSRSASGEPEVRVEGRLDDAAVLALARAVEHAGEKFTLDLSDVTALSEAARRFVSGIQSRGGNLKGGSLYIKRLLGEARS
;
A
#
# COMPACT_ATOMS: atom_id res chain seq x y z
N MET A 1 -14.36 6.16 -3.88
CA MET A 1 -14.68 4.97 -3.06
C MET A 1 -13.37 4.31 -2.65
N PHE A 2 -13.25 3.87 -1.41
CA PHE A 2 -12.08 3.14 -0.91
C PHE A 2 -12.34 1.63 -1.02
N LYS A 3 -11.34 0.87 -1.47
CA LYS A 3 -11.42 -0.59 -1.56
C LYS A 3 -10.04 -1.22 -1.35
N ILE A 4 -10.01 -2.34 -0.63
CA ILE A 4 -8.85 -3.23 -0.52
C ILE A 4 -9.20 -4.55 -1.17
N THR A 5 -8.31 -5.04 -2.02
CA THR A 5 -8.41 -6.39 -2.59
C THR A 5 -7.14 -7.16 -2.22
N THR A 6 -7.30 -8.37 -1.69
CA THR A 6 -6.18 -9.29 -1.44
C THR A 6 -6.21 -10.42 -2.46
N SER A 7 -5.10 -10.64 -3.15
CA SER A 7 -4.94 -11.67 -4.17
C SER A 7 -3.56 -12.33 -4.07
N ARG A 8 -3.26 -13.23 -4.99
CA ARG A 8 -1.91 -13.75 -5.21
C ARG A 8 -1.47 -13.40 -6.63
N SER A 9 -0.21 -13.02 -6.78
CA SER A 9 0.42 -12.80 -8.08
C SER A 9 0.57 -14.12 -8.84
N ALA A 10 1.00 -14.06 -10.11
CA ALA A 10 1.31 -15.25 -10.90
C ALA A 10 2.42 -16.12 -10.30
N SER A 11 3.32 -15.53 -9.48
CA SER A 11 4.35 -16.26 -8.74
C SER A 11 3.86 -16.81 -7.38
N GLY A 12 2.59 -16.60 -7.04
CA GLY A 12 1.99 -17.03 -5.76
C GLY A 12 2.24 -16.08 -4.59
N GLU A 13 2.93 -14.96 -4.80
CA GLU A 13 3.18 -13.95 -3.79
C GLU A 13 1.88 -13.21 -3.43
N PRO A 14 1.54 -13.05 -2.14
CA PRO A 14 0.43 -12.22 -1.70
C PRO A 14 0.51 -10.79 -2.25
N GLU A 15 -0.61 -10.28 -2.75
CA GLU A 15 -0.73 -8.91 -3.25
C GLU A 15 -1.93 -8.24 -2.58
N VAL A 16 -1.70 -7.07 -1.99
CA VAL A 16 -2.72 -6.20 -1.40
C VAL A 16 -2.85 -4.99 -2.31
N ARG A 17 -3.98 -4.85 -2.99
CA ARG A 17 -4.27 -3.68 -3.85
C ARG A 17 -5.17 -2.70 -3.12
N VAL A 18 -4.80 -1.42 -3.17
CA VAL A 18 -5.60 -0.33 -2.62
C VAL A 18 -6.11 0.54 -3.75
N GLU A 19 -7.41 0.81 -3.74
CA GLU A 19 -8.08 1.66 -4.71
C GLU A 19 -8.72 2.86 -3.99
N GLY A 20 -8.49 4.07 -4.49
CA GLY A 20 -9.11 5.30 -3.98
C GLY A 20 -8.26 6.07 -2.99
N ARG A 21 -8.90 6.67 -1.97
CA ARG A 21 -8.23 7.50 -0.96
C ARG A 21 -7.93 6.65 0.28
N LEU A 22 -6.68 6.65 0.71
CA LEU A 22 -6.24 6.01 1.95
C LEU A 22 -6.17 7.09 3.04
N ASP A 23 -7.28 7.26 3.76
CA ASP A 23 -7.38 8.15 4.92
C ASP A 23 -7.11 7.41 6.23
N ASP A 24 -7.16 8.13 7.37
CA ASP A 24 -6.83 7.58 8.68
C ASP A 24 -7.76 6.41 9.08
N ALA A 25 -9.03 6.44 8.67
CA ALA A 25 -9.97 5.35 8.94
C ALA A 25 -9.64 4.10 8.12
N ALA A 26 -9.16 4.30 6.89
CA ALA A 26 -8.76 3.24 5.98
C ALA A 26 -7.44 2.53 6.37
N VAL A 27 -6.56 3.19 7.14
CA VAL A 27 -5.28 2.60 7.60
C VAL A 27 -5.50 1.33 8.41
N LEU A 28 -6.52 1.28 9.27
CA LEU A 28 -6.78 0.08 10.09
C LEU A 28 -7.18 -1.12 9.22
N ALA A 29 -8.00 -0.90 8.19
CA ALA A 29 -8.38 -1.95 7.26
C ALA A 29 -7.17 -2.44 6.45
N LEU A 30 -6.30 -1.52 6.01
CA LEU A 30 -5.07 -1.86 5.31
C LEU A 30 -4.11 -2.65 6.21
N ALA A 31 -3.94 -2.25 7.47
CA ALA A 31 -3.09 -2.93 8.43
C ALA A 31 -3.51 -4.40 8.60
N ARG A 32 -4.82 -4.66 8.76
CA ARG A 32 -5.36 -6.02 8.84
C ARG A 32 -5.12 -6.82 7.56
N ALA A 33 -5.28 -6.20 6.39
CA ALA A 33 -5.04 -6.87 5.12
C ALA A 33 -3.56 -7.26 4.95
N VAL A 34 -2.64 -6.38 5.36
CA VAL A 34 -1.20 -6.62 5.36
C VAL A 34 -0.82 -7.72 6.35
N GLU A 35 -1.36 -7.69 7.56
CA GLU A 35 -1.14 -8.76 8.55
C GLU A 35 -1.60 -10.13 8.02
N HIS A 36 -2.72 -10.17 7.30
CA HIS A 36 -3.22 -11.39 6.69
C HIS A 36 -2.39 -11.86 5.48
N ALA A 37 -1.69 -10.93 4.81
CA ALA A 37 -0.79 -11.24 3.69
C ALA A 37 0.54 -11.86 4.16
N GLY A 38 0.96 -11.61 5.40
CA GLY A 38 2.17 -12.16 6.02
C GLY A 38 3.44 -11.36 5.71
N GLU A 39 4.60 -11.99 5.88
CA GLU A 39 5.91 -11.30 5.88
C GLU A 39 6.45 -10.95 4.48
N LYS A 40 5.97 -11.61 3.42
CA LYS A 40 6.36 -11.34 2.03
C LYS A 40 5.13 -11.09 1.20
N PHE A 41 4.92 -9.84 0.82
CA PHE A 41 3.78 -9.40 0.04
C PHE A 41 4.12 -8.17 -0.79
N THR A 42 3.28 -7.87 -1.77
CA THR A 42 3.33 -6.62 -2.51
C THR A 42 2.11 -5.77 -2.19
N LEU A 43 2.32 -4.48 -1.89
CA LEU A 43 1.27 -3.48 -1.76
C LEU A 43 1.19 -2.66 -3.05
N ASP A 44 0.11 -2.84 -3.82
CA ASP A 44 -0.15 -2.12 -5.06
C ASP A 44 -0.93 -0.84 -4.79
N LEU A 45 -0.29 0.29 -5.11
CA LEU A 45 -0.79 1.65 -4.92
C LEU A 45 -1.21 2.32 -6.25
N SER A 46 -1.29 1.57 -7.36
CA SER A 46 -1.56 2.10 -8.70
C SER A 46 -2.83 2.95 -8.78
N ASP A 47 -3.87 2.59 -8.03
CA ASP A 47 -5.16 3.28 -8.02
C ASP A 47 -5.35 4.19 -6.78
N VAL A 48 -4.28 4.43 -6.03
CA VAL A 48 -4.32 5.34 -4.88
C VAL A 48 -4.25 6.78 -5.38
N THR A 49 -5.23 7.57 -4.96
CA THR A 49 -5.41 8.97 -5.40
C THR A 49 -4.97 9.97 -4.33
N ALA A 50 -4.97 9.58 -3.06
CA ALA A 50 -4.54 10.42 -1.95
C ALA A 50 -4.15 9.58 -0.73
N LEU A 51 -3.21 10.11 0.07
CA LEU A 51 -2.81 9.57 1.37
C LEU A 51 -3.04 10.63 2.45
N SER A 52 -3.61 10.24 3.59
CA SER A 52 -3.46 11.02 4.82
C SER A 52 -2.04 10.90 5.39
N GLU A 53 -1.75 11.68 6.44
CA GLU A 53 -0.46 11.57 7.11
C GLU A 53 -0.26 10.20 7.78
N ALA A 54 -1.28 9.65 8.44
CA ALA A 54 -1.18 8.32 9.03
C ALA A 54 -0.97 7.24 7.97
N ALA A 55 -1.69 7.33 6.84
CA ALA A 55 -1.54 6.43 5.71
C ALA A 55 -0.13 6.51 5.11
N ARG A 56 0.40 7.71 4.92
CA ARG A 56 1.78 7.92 4.45
C ARG A 56 2.79 7.26 5.40
N ARG A 57 2.69 7.50 6.71
CA ARG A 57 3.60 6.90 7.71
C ARG A 57 3.51 5.37 7.68
N PHE A 58 2.31 4.82 7.58
CA PHE A 58 2.09 3.37 7.49
C PHE A 58 2.73 2.79 6.22
N VAL A 59 2.44 3.36 5.05
CA VAL A 59 2.94 2.89 3.75
C VAL A 59 4.47 2.99 3.67
N SER A 60 5.07 4.10 4.15
CA SER A 60 6.53 4.23 4.23
C SER A 60 7.19 3.16 5.11
N GLY A 61 6.46 2.58 6.06
CA GLY A 61 6.94 1.48 6.91
C GLY A 61 6.84 0.09 6.28
N ILE A 62 6.17 -0.08 5.14
CA ILE A 62 5.88 -1.40 4.54
C ILE A 62 7.15 -2.18 4.20
N GLN A 63 8.15 -1.51 3.64
CA GLN A 63 9.42 -2.14 3.29
C GLN A 63 10.16 -2.73 4.50
N SER A 64 10.08 -2.06 5.66
CA SER A 64 10.66 -2.59 6.91
C SER A 64 9.93 -3.83 7.44
N ARG A 65 8.72 -4.11 6.94
CA ARG A 65 7.90 -5.29 7.29
C ARG A 65 8.02 -6.43 6.28
N GLY A 66 8.97 -6.34 5.33
CA GLY A 66 9.17 -7.33 4.28
C GLY A 66 8.23 -7.18 3.08
N GLY A 67 7.41 -6.13 3.04
CA GLY A 67 6.52 -5.84 1.93
C GLY A 67 7.18 -5.00 0.83
N ASN A 68 6.83 -5.26 -0.42
CA ASN A 68 7.22 -4.43 -1.57
C ASN A 68 6.15 -3.39 -1.89
N LEU A 69 6.56 -2.24 -2.42
CA LEU A 69 5.64 -1.23 -2.93
C LEU A 69 5.62 -1.29 -4.46
N LYS A 70 4.42 -1.31 -5.05
CA LYS A 70 4.20 -1.37 -6.48
C LYS A 70 3.28 -0.25 -6.92
N GLY A 71 3.56 0.31 -8.10
CA GLY A 71 2.70 1.31 -8.72
C GLY A 71 2.78 2.68 -8.04
N GLY A 72 1.63 3.35 -7.93
CA GLY A 72 1.51 4.71 -7.42
C GLY A 72 1.76 5.78 -8.49
N SER A 73 0.90 6.79 -8.50
CA SER A 73 1.12 8.00 -9.32
C SER A 73 2.37 8.76 -8.85
N LEU A 74 2.92 9.63 -9.70
CA LEU A 74 4.05 10.51 -9.33
C LEU A 74 3.77 11.33 -8.07
N TYR A 75 2.50 11.73 -7.87
CA TYR A 75 2.07 12.42 -6.67
C TYR A 75 2.24 11.54 -5.42
N ILE A 76 1.75 10.30 -5.45
CA ILE A 76 1.88 9.34 -4.34
C ILE A 76 3.36 9.04 -4.05
N LYS A 77 4.16 8.77 -5.09
CA LYS A 77 5.60 8.53 -4.94
C LYS A 77 6.35 9.71 -4.30
N ARG A 78 5.98 10.95 -4.68
CA ARG A 78 6.52 12.17 -4.05
C ARG A 78 6.16 12.26 -2.57
N LEU A 79 4.91 11.95 -2.21
CA LEU A 79 4.48 11.93 -0.80
C LEU A 79 5.27 10.90 0.01
N LEU A 80 5.56 9.73 -0.56
CA LEU A 80 6.32 8.67 0.10
C LEU A 80 7.84 8.95 0.17
N GLY A 81 8.33 10.00 -0.49
CA GLY A 81 9.76 10.28 -0.58
C GLY A 81 10.51 9.43 -1.60
N GLU A 82 9.79 8.62 -2.39
CA GLU A 82 10.35 7.73 -3.43
C GLU A 82 10.67 8.45 -4.74
N ALA A 83 10.29 9.73 -4.87
CA ALA A 83 10.53 10.50 -6.10
C ALA A 83 11.95 11.10 -6.21
N ARG A 84 12.94 10.54 -5.51
CA ARG A 84 14.35 10.97 -5.62
C ARG A 84 15.29 9.78 -5.80
N SER A 85 15.57 9.49 -7.06
CA SER A 85 16.90 9.14 -7.59
C SER A 85 16.82 9.16 -9.11
#